data_AF-A0A9P6N202-F1
#
_entry.id   AF-A0A9P6N202-F1
#
_cell.length_a   1.000
_cell.length_b   1.000
_cell.length_c   1.000
_cell.angle_alpha   90.00
_cell.angle_beta   90.00
_cell.angle_gamma   90.00
#
_symmetry.space_group_name_H-M   'P 1'
#
loop_
_entity.id
_entity.type
_entity.pdbx_description
1 polymer ?
#
loop_
_entity_poly.entity_id
_entity_poly.type
_entity_poly.pdbx_seq_one_letter_code
_entity_poly.pdbx_strand_id
1 'polypeptide(L)'
;MAASLKLFELVDGKTRTISFSPAVWRARFALNYKKIPHEVVSLTFLEIPTVIPAACPNIDAPTAPTLQLETGQGLLDSLAIAEYLEEKYPDRPLLFGSPAEKKLQLFFQSYIQARIHPAIQRLVFEGMYNMQDDENAHYFRTSREKSAGQPYQEIPGDRNENIKELRENLGLIHNVLKSGDWIMGDHPGWADFVLGSSFMWFSSCSPNDFKEGVLEAFDDQVFPNFWNKIQHANDNALPSFDKSQENKQKKSGILKSLFGAMLNKKDATPTLVETPNYTGFGNSIGGSRPSTPASSAPYSSFNPDKGQLRPDFPISRPSSSNSNYGHGYQSHQNTDFGGQQQSYASSSAVYSHSTSSVGSRF
;
A
#
# COMPACT_ATOMS: atom_id res chain seq x y z
N MET A 1 14.83 0.26 34.21
CA MET A 1 14.89 0.67 32.78
C MET A 1 13.50 1.15 32.42
N ALA A 2 13.35 2.38 31.91
CA ALA A 2 12.07 2.77 31.32
C ALA A 2 11.81 1.83 30.13
N ALA A 3 10.57 1.36 29.97
CA ALA A 3 10.22 0.52 28.83
C ALA A 3 10.54 1.27 27.53
N SER A 4 11.23 0.61 26.60
CA SER A 4 11.62 1.12 25.28
C SER A 4 10.61 0.64 24.24
N LEU A 5 10.40 1.44 23.18
CA LEU A 5 9.65 1.00 22.00
C LEU A 5 10.34 -0.22 21.37
N LYS A 6 9.55 -1.20 20.89
CA LYS A 6 10.08 -2.37 20.16
C LYS A 6 9.38 -2.57 18.84
N LEU A 7 10.16 -2.63 17.77
CA LEU A 7 9.67 -2.97 16.43
C LEU A 7 9.85 -4.46 16.19
N PHE A 8 8.75 -5.20 16.09
CA PHE A 8 8.73 -6.56 15.60
C PHE A 8 8.76 -6.55 14.08
N GLU A 9 9.76 -7.23 13.50
CA GLU A 9 9.97 -7.25 12.06
C GLU A 9 10.10 -8.66 11.50
N LEU A 10 9.70 -8.80 10.23
CA LEU A 10 9.94 -10.01 9.46
C LEU A 10 11.35 -9.98 8.86
N VAL A 11 12.12 -11.04 9.08
CA VAL A 11 13.44 -11.30 8.50
C VAL A 11 13.51 -12.67 7.80
N ASP A 12 14.57 -12.90 7.05
CA ASP A 12 14.86 -14.18 6.39
C ASP A 12 15.05 -15.32 7.40
N GLY A 13 14.58 -16.53 7.06
CA GLY A 13 14.73 -17.69 7.95
C GLY A 13 16.17 -18.20 8.09
N LYS A 14 17.02 -18.03 7.06
CA LYS A 14 18.37 -18.60 7.05
C LYS A 14 19.35 -17.89 7.99
N THR A 15 19.44 -16.57 7.87
CA THR A 15 20.41 -15.76 8.61
C THR A 15 19.77 -14.93 9.70
N ARG A 16 18.47 -14.63 9.57
CA ARG A 16 17.72 -13.74 10.45
C ARG A 16 18.29 -12.32 10.50
N THR A 17 18.91 -11.87 9.42
CA THR A 17 19.57 -10.56 9.34
C THR A 17 18.99 -9.65 8.26
N ILE A 18 18.27 -10.21 7.29
CA ILE A 18 17.75 -9.48 6.14
C ILE A 18 16.25 -9.27 6.34
N SER A 19 15.86 -8.03 6.64
CA SER A 19 14.45 -7.66 6.53
C SER A 19 14.08 -7.41 5.07
N PHE A 20 13.01 -8.04 4.61
CA PHE A 20 12.54 -7.93 3.23
C PHE A 20 11.08 -7.47 3.12
N SER A 21 10.38 -7.25 4.23
CA SER A 21 8.99 -6.79 4.18
C SER A 21 8.91 -5.29 3.84
N PRO A 22 8.22 -4.87 2.77
CA PRO A 22 8.02 -3.46 2.46
C PRO A 22 7.24 -2.74 3.56
N ALA A 23 6.33 -3.41 4.27
CA ALA A 23 5.62 -2.78 5.39
C ALA A 23 6.57 -2.52 6.58
N VAL A 24 7.48 -3.46 6.88
CA VAL A 24 8.50 -3.27 7.92
C VAL A 24 9.41 -2.11 7.54
N TRP A 25 9.88 -2.07 6.29
CA TRP A 25 10.74 -0.99 5.82
C TRP A 25 10.08 0.38 5.97
N ARG A 26 8.76 0.52 5.72
CA ARG A 26 8.05 1.78 5.95
C ARG A 26 8.09 2.21 7.42
N ALA A 27 7.87 1.28 8.34
CA ALA A 27 7.94 1.56 9.78
C ALA A 27 9.37 1.92 10.21
N ARG A 28 10.38 1.20 9.71
CA ARG A 28 11.80 1.51 9.93
C ARG A 28 12.16 2.91 9.45
N PHE A 29 11.79 3.27 8.21
CA PHE A 29 12.05 4.61 7.70
C PHE A 29 11.37 5.68 8.55
N ALA A 30 10.12 5.48 8.96
CA ALA A 30 9.41 6.42 9.83
C ALA A 30 10.12 6.64 11.17
N LEU A 31 10.52 5.55 11.85
CA LEU A 31 11.26 5.60 13.11
C LEU A 31 12.64 6.26 12.95
N ASN A 32 13.40 5.86 11.93
CA ASN A 32 14.75 6.35 11.67
C ASN A 32 14.74 7.84 11.27
N TYR A 33 13.82 8.24 10.39
CA TYR A 33 13.66 9.62 9.95
C TYR A 33 13.35 10.57 11.11
N LYS A 34 12.44 10.15 12.00
CA LYS A 34 12.08 10.91 13.19
C LYS A 34 13.11 10.77 14.33
N LYS A 35 14.13 9.93 14.16
CA LYS A 35 15.20 9.63 15.12
C LYS A 35 14.64 9.15 16.46
N ILE A 36 13.73 8.18 16.40
CA ILE A 36 13.07 7.59 17.56
C ILE A 36 13.85 6.33 17.99
N PRO A 37 14.44 6.32 19.18
CA PRO A 37 15.10 5.12 19.71
C PRO A 37 14.10 3.99 19.88
N HIS A 38 14.46 2.81 19.39
CA HIS A 38 13.65 1.60 19.51
C HIS A 38 14.55 0.37 19.47
N GLU A 39 14.09 -0.71 20.07
CA GLU A 39 14.68 -2.03 19.90
C GLU A 39 14.05 -2.73 18.69
N VAL A 40 14.80 -3.60 18.04
CA VAL A 40 14.32 -4.42 16.94
C VAL A 40 14.23 -5.86 17.42
N VAL A 41 13.09 -6.51 17.14
CA VAL A 41 12.87 -7.93 17.40
C VAL A 41 12.62 -8.63 16.07
N SER A 42 13.61 -9.37 15.59
CA SER A 42 13.58 -10.05 14.31
C SER A 42 12.87 -11.40 14.41
N LEU A 43 11.84 -11.59 13.59
CA LEU A 43 10.96 -12.75 13.57
C LEU A 43 10.93 -13.40 12.19
N THR A 44 10.78 -14.72 12.14
CA THR A 44 10.43 -15.47 10.93
C THR A 44 8.90 -15.55 10.75
N PHE A 45 8.42 -16.11 9.64
CA PHE A 45 6.98 -16.25 9.40
C PHE A 45 6.26 -17.06 10.48
N LEU A 46 6.90 -18.13 10.96
CA LEU A 46 6.33 -19.03 11.96
C LEU A 46 6.33 -18.46 13.39
N GLU A 47 7.16 -17.45 13.66
CA GLU A 47 7.24 -16.81 14.98
C GLU A 47 6.25 -15.66 15.16
N ILE A 48 5.88 -14.96 14.08
CA ILE A 48 4.87 -13.89 14.11
C ILE A 48 3.58 -14.29 14.86
N PRO A 49 2.94 -15.44 14.58
CA PRO A 49 1.68 -15.81 15.23
C PRO A 49 1.79 -16.13 16.72
N THR A 50 3.00 -16.30 17.27
CA THR A 50 3.21 -16.69 18.66
C THR A 50 3.88 -15.59 19.48
N VAL A 51 4.95 -14.99 18.94
CA VAL A 51 5.76 -13.99 19.67
C VAL A 51 5.04 -12.66 19.80
N ILE A 52 4.38 -12.18 18.74
CA ILE A 52 3.70 -10.87 18.78
C ILE A 52 2.53 -10.88 19.77
N PRO A 53 1.59 -11.85 19.77
CA PRO A 53 0.50 -11.85 20.76
C PRO A 53 0.99 -12.03 22.20
N ALA A 54 2.08 -12.79 22.41
CA ALA A 54 2.68 -12.95 23.73
C ALA A 54 3.29 -11.64 24.26
N ALA A 55 3.88 -10.82 23.39
CA ALA A 55 4.44 -9.53 23.76
C ALA A 55 3.38 -8.41 23.79
N CYS A 56 2.38 -8.47 22.92
CA CYS A 56 1.36 -7.45 22.71
C CYS A 56 -0.04 -8.08 22.88
N PRO A 57 -0.58 -8.15 24.11
CA PRO A 57 -1.81 -8.90 24.40
C PRO A 57 -3.08 -8.39 23.71
N ASN A 58 -3.05 -7.18 23.13
CA ASN A 58 -4.15 -6.60 22.38
C ASN A 58 -4.15 -6.96 20.88
N ILE A 59 -3.24 -7.83 20.45
CA ILE A 59 -3.07 -8.21 19.04
C ILE A 59 -3.51 -9.67 18.83
N ASP A 60 -4.72 -9.84 18.29
CA ASP A 60 -5.29 -11.16 17.99
C ASP A 60 -4.86 -11.71 16.62
N ALA A 61 -4.65 -10.83 15.64
CA ALA A 61 -4.25 -11.18 14.27
C ALA A 61 -2.88 -10.54 13.94
N PRO A 62 -1.77 -11.15 14.41
CA PRO A 62 -0.46 -10.53 14.33
C PRO A 62 0.08 -10.49 12.91
N THR A 63 0.67 -9.36 12.55
CA THR A 63 1.48 -9.18 11.34
C THR A 63 2.73 -8.35 11.67
N ALA A 64 3.75 -8.43 10.83
CA ALA A 64 4.91 -7.55 10.91
C ALA A 64 4.78 -6.44 9.84
N PRO A 65 5.02 -5.16 10.17
CA PRO A 65 5.52 -4.67 11.45
C PRO A 65 4.45 -4.60 12.54
N THR A 66 4.87 -4.80 13.79
CA THR A 66 4.13 -4.38 14.98
C THR A 66 5.06 -3.54 15.84
N LEU A 67 4.60 -2.37 16.29
CA LEU A 67 5.32 -1.56 17.27
C LEU A 67 4.73 -1.79 18.66
N GLN A 68 5.51 -2.36 19.58
CA GLN A 68 5.16 -2.36 21.00
C GLN A 68 5.51 -1.01 21.62
N LEU A 69 4.51 -0.40 22.23
CA LEU A 69 4.62 0.84 22.98
C LEU A 69 5.19 0.58 24.38
N GLU A 70 5.62 1.64 25.06
CA GLU A 70 6.14 1.54 26.43
C GLU A 70 5.10 1.00 27.43
N THR A 71 3.81 1.09 27.08
CA THR A 71 2.69 0.52 27.84
C THR A 71 2.56 -1.00 27.70
N GLY A 72 3.32 -1.62 26.79
CA GLY A 72 3.20 -3.03 26.39
C GLY A 72 2.15 -3.29 25.32
N GLN A 73 1.33 -2.30 24.94
CA GLN A 73 0.36 -2.44 23.86
C GLN A 73 1.05 -2.48 22.49
N GLY A 74 0.55 -3.31 21.59
CA GLY A 74 0.98 -3.37 20.19
C GLY A 74 0.18 -2.42 19.30
N LEU A 75 0.87 -1.80 18.36
CA LEU A 75 0.31 -1.04 17.24
C LEU A 75 0.66 -1.75 15.93
N LEU A 76 -0.36 -2.28 15.26
CA LEU A 76 -0.24 -2.92 13.95
C LEU A 76 -0.28 -1.89 12.82
N ASP A 77 0.14 -2.33 11.63
CA ASP A 77 0.13 -1.57 10.38
C ASP A 77 1.16 -0.43 10.31
N SER A 78 1.91 -0.41 9.21
CA SER A 78 2.98 0.56 9.01
C SER A 78 2.50 2.01 8.93
N LEU A 79 1.30 2.26 8.38
CA LEU A 79 0.74 3.61 8.30
C LEU A 79 0.22 4.05 9.66
N ALA A 80 -0.48 3.19 10.41
CA ALA A 80 -0.92 3.50 11.76
C ALA A 80 0.28 3.79 12.69
N ILE A 81 1.38 3.03 12.56
CA ILE A 81 2.64 3.35 13.24
C ILE A 81 3.14 4.75 12.84
N ALA A 82 3.19 5.07 11.55
CA ALA A 82 3.64 6.38 11.09
C ALA A 82 2.75 7.52 11.60
N GLU A 83 1.43 7.34 11.61
CA GLU A 83 0.46 8.32 12.13
C GLU A 83 0.63 8.53 13.63
N TYR A 84 0.79 7.44 14.40
CA TYR A 84 1.11 7.52 15.82
C TYR A 84 2.39 8.30 16.08
N LEU A 85 3.45 8.02 15.32
CA LEU A 85 4.72 8.72 15.47
C LEU A 85 4.58 10.21 15.11
N GLU A 86 3.80 10.54 14.09
CA GLU A 86 3.52 11.92 13.69
C GLU A 86 2.82 12.71 14.80
N GLU A 87 1.83 12.12 15.45
CA GLU A 87 1.09 12.73 16.56
C GLU A 87 1.92 12.80 17.84
N LYS A 88 2.63 11.72 18.18
CA LYS A 88 3.37 11.59 19.44
C LYS A 88 4.65 12.42 19.46
N TYR A 89 5.29 12.61 18.30
CA TYR A 89 6.58 13.30 18.16
C TYR A 89 6.51 14.45 17.14
N PRO A 90 5.71 15.50 17.41
CA PRO A 90 5.49 16.60 16.47
C PRO A 90 6.69 17.55 16.36
N ASP A 91 7.66 17.46 17.28
CA ASP A 91 8.91 18.23 17.28
C ASP A 91 10.00 17.63 16.37
N ARG A 92 9.75 16.43 15.83
CA ARG A 92 10.64 15.71 14.90
C ARG A 92 10.24 15.97 13.44
N PRO A 93 11.13 15.68 12.46
CA PRO A 93 10.80 15.83 11.04
C PRO A 93 9.44 15.20 10.68
N LEU A 94 8.64 15.91 9.88
CA LEU A 94 7.27 15.51 9.55
C LEU A 94 7.26 14.40 8.49
N LEU A 95 6.48 13.36 8.73
CA LEU A 95 6.17 12.32 7.73
C LEU A 95 5.05 12.79 6.80
N PHE A 96 4.13 13.59 7.34
CA PHE A 96 2.93 14.06 6.68
C PHE A 96 2.81 15.58 6.90
N GLY A 97 3.28 16.40 5.96
CA GLY A 97 3.40 17.85 6.17
C GLY A 97 2.08 18.58 6.43
N SER A 98 0.99 18.19 5.76
CA SER A 98 -0.36 18.73 6.00
C SER A 98 -1.45 17.69 5.75
N PRO A 99 -2.71 17.90 6.20
CA PRO A 99 -3.80 16.96 5.90
C PRO A 99 -4.06 16.74 4.40
N ALA A 100 -3.89 17.78 3.57
CA ALA A 100 -4.04 17.66 2.12
C ALA A 100 -2.86 16.88 1.51
N GLU A 101 -1.65 17.19 1.95
CA GLU A 101 -0.45 16.46 1.54
C GLU A 101 -0.53 14.99 1.92
N LYS A 102 -0.95 14.66 3.16
CA LYS A 102 -1.20 13.30 3.61
C LYS A 102 -2.12 12.54 2.65
N LYS A 103 -3.22 13.15 2.20
CA LYS A 103 -4.13 12.51 1.23
C LYS A 103 -3.45 12.21 -0.11
N LEU A 104 -2.60 13.10 -0.60
CA LEU A 104 -1.82 12.87 -1.82
C LEU A 104 -0.78 11.75 -1.63
N GLN A 105 -0.11 11.71 -0.48
CA GLN A 105 0.83 10.64 -0.13
C GLN A 105 0.12 9.28 -0.01
N LEU A 106 -1.09 9.24 0.54
CA LEU A 106 -1.92 8.03 0.59
C LEU A 106 -2.40 7.60 -0.80
N PHE A 107 -2.79 8.54 -1.67
CA PHE A 107 -3.08 8.24 -3.07
C PHE A 107 -1.87 7.61 -3.77
N PHE A 108 -0.67 8.18 -3.56
CA PHE A 108 0.57 7.63 -4.09
C PHE A 108 0.84 6.22 -3.54
N GLN A 109 0.62 5.99 -2.24
CA GLN A 109 0.72 4.65 -1.66
C GLN A 109 -0.24 3.66 -2.33
N SER A 110 -1.50 4.06 -2.57
CA SER A 110 -2.46 3.21 -3.28
C SER A 110 -2.00 2.92 -4.71
N TYR A 111 -1.41 3.90 -5.40
CA TYR A 111 -0.82 3.68 -6.73
C TYR A 111 0.32 2.65 -6.69
N ILE A 112 1.27 2.79 -5.76
CA ILE A 112 2.38 1.84 -5.58
C ILE A 112 1.85 0.42 -5.33
N GLN A 113 0.87 0.29 -4.42
CA GLN A 113 0.25 -1.01 -4.10
C GLN A 113 -0.49 -1.62 -5.29
N ALA A 114 -1.16 -0.81 -6.11
CA ALA A 114 -1.97 -1.30 -7.22
C ALA A 114 -1.15 -1.58 -8.50
N ARG A 115 -0.04 -0.87 -8.71
CA ARG A 115 0.68 -0.85 -10.00
C ARG A 115 2.13 -1.32 -9.94
N ILE A 116 2.81 -1.10 -8.82
CA ILE A 116 4.24 -1.44 -8.69
C ILE A 116 4.40 -2.78 -7.95
N HIS A 117 3.69 -2.94 -6.84
CA HIS A 117 3.80 -4.14 -5.99
C HIS A 117 3.45 -5.44 -6.70
N PRO A 118 2.43 -5.54 -7.58
CA PRO A 118 2.11 -6.80 -8.24
C PRO A 118 3.24 -7.33 -9.13
N ALA A 119 3.94 -6.44 -9.85
CA ALA A 119 5.09 -6.83 -10.68
C ALA A 119 6.29 -7.22 -9.82
N ILE A 120 6.61 -6.42 -8.79
CA ILE A 120 7.70 -6.75 -7.84
C ILE A 120 7.42 -8.08 -7.14
N GLN A 121 6.19 -8.32 -6.67
CA GLN A 121 5.80 -9.54 -5.96
C GLN A 121 6.09 -10.80 -6.77
N ARG A 122 5.83 -10.76 -8.08
CA ARG A 122 6.12 -11.88 -8.99
C ARG A 122 7.63 -12.09 -9.17
N LEU A 123 8.40 -11.00 -9.30
CA LEU A 123 9.86 -11.04 -9.49
C LEU A 123 10.62 -11.48 -8.23
N VAL A 124 10.13 -11.12 -7.04
CA VAL A 124 10.75 -11.48 -5.77
C VAL A 124 10.31 -12.84 -5.23
N PHE A 125 9.29 -13.47 -5.82
CA PHE A 125 8.60 -14.64 -5.25
C PHE A 125 9.57 -15.79 -4.92
N GLU A 126 10.39 -16.19 -5.89
CA GLU A 126 11.39 -17.24 -5.69
C GLU A 126 12.50 -16.80 -4.73
N GLY A 127 12.91 -15.53 -4.79
CA GLY A 127 13.88 -14.97 -3.86
C GLY A 127 13.43 -15.04 -2.40
N MET A 128 12.16 -14.71 -2.15
CA MET A 128 11.53 -14.81 -0.83
C MET A 128 11.50 -16.24 -0.32
N TYR A 129 11.25 -17.24 -1.17
CA TYR A 129 11.31 -18.65 -0.79
C TYR A 129 12.74 -19.08 -0.48
N ASN A 130 13.68 -18.76 -1.37
CA ASN A 130 15.07 -19.19 -1.30
C ASN A 130 15.84 -18.60 -0.10
N MET A 131 15.36 -17.53 0.52
CA MET A 131 15.97 -16.95 1.72
C MET A 131 15.42 -17.54 3.04
N GLN A 132 14.43 -18.42 3.01
CA GLN A 132 13.89 -19.06 4.21
C GLN A 132 14.65 -20.33 4.61
N ASP A 133 14.61 -20.67 5.90
CA ASP A 133 14.92 -22.03 6.36
C ASP A 133 13.84 -23.03 5.90
N ASP A 134 14.06 -24.33 6.09
CA ASP A 134 13.20 -25.37 5.53
C ASP A 134 11.73 -25.27 5.99
N GLU A 135 11.49 -24.97 7.28
CA GLU A 135 10.14 -24.86 7.84
C GLU A 135 9.41 -23.62 7.33
N ASN A 136 10.08 -22.47 7.31
CA ASN A 136 9.52 -21.23 6.80
C ASN A 136 9.34 -21.27 5.27
N ALA A 137 10.21 -21.96 4.55
CA ALA A 137 10.07 -22.19 3.11
C ALA A 137 8.82 -23.04 2.81
N HIS A 138 8.61 -24.11 3.59
CA HIS A 138 7.42 -24.94 3.48
C HIS A 138 6.13 -24.14 3.76
N TYR A 139 6.11 -23.38 4.86
CA TYR A 139 5.00 -22.49 5.18
C TYR A 139 4.76 -21.44 4.09
N PHE A 140 5.82 -20.81 3.57
CA PHE A 140 5.72 -19.82 2.52
C PHE A 140 5.07 -20.42 1.28
N ARG A 141 5.60 -21.53 0.76
CA ARG A 141 5.04 -22.19 -0.43
C ARG A 141 3.56 -22.56 -0.24
N THR A 142 3.25 -23.29 0.82
CA THR A 142 1.88 -23.80 1.05
C THR A 142 0.87 -22.67 1.23
N SER A 143 1.23 -21.62 1.98
CA SER A 143 0.36 -20.45 2.18
C SER A 143 0.16 -19.64 0.89
N ARG A 144 1.17 -19.56 0.01
CA ARG A 144 1.07 -18.84 -1.27
C ARG A 144 0.30 -19.61 -2.32
N GLU A 145 0.51 -20.92 -2.45
CA GLU A 145 -0.33 -21.79 -3.31
C GLU A 145 -1.81 -21.67 -2.92
N LYS A 146 -2.11 -21.74 -1.62
CA LYS A 146 -3.48 -21.57 -1.10
C LYS A 146 -4.06 -20.19 -1.41
N SER A 147 -3.28 -19.13 -1.22
CA SER A 147 -3.74 -17.76 -1.47
C SER A 147 -3.91 -17.43 -2.95
N ALA A 148 -3.07 -18.00 -3.82
CA ALA A 148 -3.09 -17.74 -5.26
C ALA A 148 -4.08 -18.66 -6.01
N GLY A 149 -4.44 -19.81 -5.43
CA GLY A 149 -5.34 -20.77 -6.05
C GLY A 149 -4.72 -21.49 -7.26
N GLN A 150 -3.39 -21.47 -7.40
CA GLN A 150 -2.65 -22.06 -8.51
C GLN A 150 -1.34 -22.71 -8.01
N PRO A 151 -0.73 -23.64 -8.77
CA PRO A 151 0.53 -24.28 -8.42
C PRO A 151 1.67 -23.27 -8.21
N TYR A 152 2.59 -23.56 -7.28
CA TYR A 152 3.68 -22.64 -6.91
C TYR A 152 4.48 -22.13 -8.11
N GLN A 153 4.79 -23.00 -9.07
CA GLN A 153 5.59 -22.69 -10.26
C GLN A 153 4.90 -21.73 -11.23
N GLU A 154 3.58 -21.61 -11.18
CA GLU A 154 2.80 -20.74 -12.06
C GLU A 154 2.64 -19.33 -11.48
N ILE A 155 2.80 -19.16 -10.16
CA ILE A 155 2.58 -17.89 -9.46
C ILE A 155 3.45 -16.74 -9.98
N PRO A 156 4.77 -16.92 -10.25
CA PRO A 156 5.61 -15.84 -10.76
C PRO A 156 5.23 -15.38 -12.17
N GLY A 157 4.68 -16.27 -13.01
CA GLY A 157 4.45 -16.00 -14.42
C GLY A 157 5.73 -15.71 -15.22
N ASP A 158 5.61 -14.96 -16.31
CA ASP A 158 6.74 -14.62 -17.18
C ASP A 158 7.57 -13.44 -16.64
N ARG A 159 8.87 -13.68 -16.42
CA ARG A 159 9.80 -12.68 -15.90
C ARG A 159 9.91 -11.43 -16.78
N ASN A 160 9.98 -11.59 -18.10
CA ASN A 160 10.22 -10.47 -19.01
C ASN A 160 9.00 -9.56 -19.08
N GLU A 161 7.79 -10.13 -19.12
CA GLU A 161 6.55 -9.35 -19.04
C GLU A 161 6.43 -8.64 -17.68
N ASN A 162 6.84 -9.28 -16.57
CA ASN A 162 6.85 -8.62 -15.26
C ASN A 162 7.82 -7.43 -15.20
N ILE A 163 9.04 -7.56 -15.77
CA ILE A 163 10.02 -6.47 -15.85
C ILE A 163 9.48 -5.33 -16.73
N LYS A 164 8.87 -5.66 -17.87
CA LYS A 164 8.27 -4.69 -18.77
C LYS A 164 7.14 -3.92 -18.08
N GLU A 165 6.19 -4.62 -17.45
CA GLU A 165 5.09 -4.02 -16.68
C GLU A 165 5.63 -3.10 -15.58
N LEU A 166 6.64 -3.54 -14.84
CA LEU A 166 7.27 -2.72 -13.80
C LEU A 166 7.85 -1.42 -14.38
N ARG A 167 8.63 -1.51 -15.46
CA ARG A 167 9.25 -0.35 -16.12
C ARG A 167 8.21 0.65 -16.62
N GLU A 168 7.14 0.16 -17.23
CA GLU A 168 6.03 1.01 -17.70
C GLU A 168 5.37 1.78 -16.55
N ASN A 169 5.08 1.09 -15.43
CA ASN A 169 4.48 1.74 -14.26
C ASN A 169 5.48 2.69 -13.54
N LEU A 170 6.79 2.42 -13.57
CA LEU A 170 7.79 3.33 -13.01
C LEU A 170 7.93 4.64 -13.80
N GLY A 171 7.48 4.71 -15.06
CA GLY A 171 7.65 5.89 -15.92
C GLY A 171 7.04 7.19 -15.36
N LEU A 172 5.89 7.11 -14.67
CA LEU A 172 5.29 8.30 -14.02
C LEU A 172 6.15 8.80 -12.86
N ILE A 173 6.66 7.88 -12.06
CA ILE A 173 7.51 8.17 -10.90
C ILE A 173 8.86 8.73 -11.36
N HIS A 174 9.43 8.14 -12.40
CA HIS A 174 10.66 8.60 -13.05
C HIS A 174 10.56 10.08 -13.44
N ASN A 175 9.47 10.46 -14.11
CA ASN A 175 9.26 11.84 -14.53
C ASN A 175 9.15 12.83 -13.36
N VAL A 176 8.55 12.41 -12.24
CA VAL A 176 8.51 13.24 -11.01
C VAL A 176 9.91 13.41 -10.43
N LEU A 177 10.69 12.33 -10.37
CA LEU A 177 12.03 12.34 -9.77
C LEU A 177 13.12 13.00 -10.63
N LYS A 178 12.82 13.35 -11.90
CA LYS A 178 13.77 14.05 -12.80
C LYS A 178 14.25 15.40 -12.26
N SER A 179 13.51 16.04 -11.35
CA SER A 179 14.00 17.26 -10.69
C SER A 179 15.25 17.01 -9.84
N GLY A 180 15.49 15.76 -9.42
CA GLY A 180 16.54 15.37 -8.49
C GLY A 180 16.09 15.36 -7.02
N ASP A 181 14.93 15.94 -6.73
CA ASP A 181 14.35 16.05 -5.40
C ASP A 181 13.70 14.74 -4.95
N TRP A 182 13.17 14.72 -3.73
CA TRP A 182 12.24 13.68 -3.30
C TRP A 182 10.90 13.81 -4.05
N ILE A 183 10.07 12.77 -4.01
CA ILE A 183 8.67 12.86 -4.49
C ILE A 183 7.96 13.99 -3.76
N MET A 184 8.30 14.18 -2.48
CA MET A 184 7.76 15.22 -1.62
C MET A 184 8.49 16.58 -1.73
N GLY A 185 9.43 16.73 -2.67
CA GLY A 185 10.22 17.94 -2.86
C GLY A 185 11.52 17.94 -2.04
N ASP A 186 11.77 19.02 -1.29
CA ASP A 186 13.08 19.25 -0.66
C ASP A 186 13.45 18.23 0.43
N HIS A 187 12.45 17.57 1.03
CA HIS A 187 12.62 16.58 2.10
C HIS A 187 11.77 15.34 1.83
N PRO A 188 12.18 14.14 2.30
CA PRO A 188 11.37 12.95 2.10
C PRO A 188 10.12 12.99 2.98
N GLY A 189 9.07 12.36 2.50
CA GLY A 189 7.89 12.04 3.31
C GLY A 189 7.50 10.57 3.21
N TRP A 190 6.30 10.27 3.70
CA TRP A 190 5.70 8.94 3.61
C TRP A 190 5.69 8.37 2.19
N ALA A 191 5.39 9.17 1.16
CA ALA A 191 5.39 8.71 -0.24
C ALA A 191 6.77 8.18 -0.69
N ASP A 192 7.85 8.88 -0.34
CA ASP A 192 9.22 8.45 -0.60
C ASP A 192 9.54 7.15 0.13
N PHE A 193 9.13 7.03 1.39
CA PHE A 193 9.36 5.81 2.16
C PHE A 193 8.53 4.64 1.66
N VAL A 194 7.34 4.86 1.12
CA VAL A 194 6.55 3.80 0.47
C VAL A 194 7.28 3.27 -0.77
N LEU A 195 7.79 4.15 -1.63
CA LEU A 195 8.56 3.73 -2.81
C LEU A 195 9.88 3.06 -2.40
N GLY A 196 10.65 3.71 -1.52
CA GLY A 196 11.93 3.20 -1.01
C GLY A 196 11.79 1.83 -0.36
N SER A 197 10.72 1.59 0.42
CA SER A 197 10.45 0.28 1.01
C SER A 197 10.16 -0.80 -0.01
N SER A 198 9.55 -0.43 -1.14
CA SER A 198 9.31 -1.33 -2.26
C SER A 198 10.63 -1.74 -2.92
N PHE A 199 11.57 -0.79 -3.02
CA PHE A 199 12.92 -1.05 -3.53
C PHE A 199 13.76 -1.86 -2.56
N MET A 200 13.69 -1.61 -1.25
CA MET A 200 14.35 -2.46 -0.23
C MET A 200 13.85 -3.91 -0.30
N TRP A 201 12.54 -4.11 -0.42
CA TRP A 201 11.97 -5.44 -0.62
C TRP A 201 12.54 -6.10 -1.88
N PHE A 202 12.50 -5.40 -3.01
CA PHE A 202 12.95 -5.95 -4.28
C PHE A 202 14.44 -6.27 -4.28
N SER A 203 15.29 -5.33 -3.83
CA SER A 203 16.73 -5.50 -3.78
C SER A 203 17.16 -6.65 -2.86
N SER A 204 16.46 -6.85 -1.74
CA SER A 204 16.78 -7.91 -0.78
C SER A 204 16.42 -9.30 -1.30
N CYS A 205 15.34 -9.43 -2.07
CA CYS A 205 14.85 -10.73 -2.53
C CYS A 205 15.36 -11.12 -3.93
N SER A 206 15.49 -10.17 -4.85
CA SER A 206 15.98 -10.43 -6.21
C SER A 206 16.88 -9.28 -6.70
N PRO A 207 18.16 -9.24 -6.27
CA PRO A 207 19.05 -8.10 -6.56
C PRO A 207 19.33 -7.92 -8.06
N ASN A 208 19.40 -9.00 -8.84
CA ASN A 208 19.63 -8.91 -10.28
C ASN A 208 18.41 -8.32 -11.00
N ASP A 209 17.20 -8.77 -10.64
CA ASP A 209 15.97 -8.24 -11.22
C ASP A 209 15.71 -6.81 -10.75
N PHE A 210 16.08 -6.45 -9.52
CA PHE A 210 16.02 -5.07 -9.04
C PHE A 210 16.95 -4.16 -9.84
N LYS A 211 18.18 -4.60 -10.10
CA LYS A 211 19.13 -3.87 -10.92
C LYS A 211 18.56 -3.63 -12.33
N GLU A 212 18.12 -4.67 -13.01
CA GLU A 212 17.55 -4.57 -14.37
C GLU A 212 16.23 -3.79 -14.41
N GLY A 213 15.32 -4.08 -13.48
CA GLY A 213 13.94 -3.58 -13.46
C GLY A 213 13.78 -2.19 -12.86
N VAL A 214 14.77 -1.68 -12.13
CA VAL A 214 14.72 -0.37 -11.47
C VAL A 214 15.95 0.48 -11.77
N LEU A 215 17.16 0.01 -11.45
CA LEU A 215 18.37 0.84 -11.56
C LEU A 215 18.78 1.11 -13.01
N GLU A 216 18.54 0.14 -13.90
CA GLU A 216 18.84 0.19 -15.33
C GLU A 216 17.55 0.28 -16.17
N ALA A 217 16.41 0.60 -15.54
CA ALA A 217 15.12 0.71 -16.22
C ALA A 217 15.08 1.85 -17.25
N PHE A 218 15.87 2.89 -17.02
CA PHE A 218 15.96 4.10 -17.84
C PHE A 218 17.44 4.44 -18.07
N ASP A 219 17.77 5.03 -19.22
CA ASP A 219 19.14 5.42 -19.59
C ASP A 219 19.55 6.75 -18.92
N ASP A 220 19.40 6.82 -17.60
CA ASP A 220 19.82 7.95 -16.77
C ASP A 220 20.09 7.51 -15.31
N GLN A 221 20.36 8.48 -14.43
CA GLN A 221 20.68 8.23 -13.02
C GLN A 221 19.52 8.56 -12.07
N VAL A 222 18.29 8.73 -12.56
CA VAL A 222 17.17 9.17 -11.72
C VAL A 222 16.88 8.15 -10.60
N PHE A 223 16.67 6.88 -10.94
CA PHE A 223 16.43 5.83 -9.94
C PHE A 223 17.69 5.44 -9.15
N PRO A 224 18.89 5.32 -9.75
CA PRO A 224 20.12 5.17 -8.99
C PRO A 224 20.32 6.26 -7.92
N ASN A 225 20.07 7.53 -8.26
CA ASN A 225 20.18 8.63 -7.30
C ASN A 225 19.11 8.56 -6.21
N PHE A 226 17.86 8.26 -6.57
CA PHE A 226 16.80 8.06 -5.58
C PHE A 226 17.13 6.90 -4.63
N TRP A 227 17.63 5.79 -5.16
CA TRP A 227 18.03 4.63 -4.39
C TRP A 227 19.15 4.96 -3.40
N ASN A 228 20.19 5.68 -3.84
CA ASN A 228 21.25 6.16 -2.96
C ASN A 228 20.69 7.03 -1.81
N LYS A 229 19.76 7.94 -2.11
CA LYS A 229 19.09 8.77 -1.07
C LYS A 229 18.35 7.90 -0.05
N ILE A 230 17.65 6.85 -0.49
CA ILE A 230 16.93 5.91 0.38
C ILE A 230 17.90 5.11 1.27
N GLN A 231 18.99 4.60 0.71
CA GLN A 231 20.00 3.85 1.49
C GLN A 231 20.64 4.75 2.56
N HIS A 232 20.97 6.00 2.22
CA HIS A 232 21.49 6.96 3.21
C HIS A 232 20.47 7.28 4.32
N ALA A 233 19.19 7.41 3.97
CA ALA A 233 18.12 7.62 4.96
C ALA A 233 17.94 6.43 5.91
N ASN A 234 18.33 5.22 5.47
CA ASN A 234 18.34 4.04 6.31
C ASN A 234 19.58 3.96 7.23
N ASP A 235 20.78 4.13 6.66
CA ASP A 235 22.05 3.88 7.35
C ASP A 235 22.45 5.00 8.31
N ASN A 236 21.95 6.21 8.09
CA ASN A 236 22.21 7.37 8.92
C ASN A 236 20.90 8.12 9.14
N ALA A 237 20.48 8.23 10.41
CA ALA A 237 19.56 9.26 10.86
C ALA A 237 19.88 10.56 10.13
N LEU A 238 19.00 10.99 9.22
CA LEU A 238 19.26 12.06 8.25
C LEU A 238 20.05 13.23 8.84
N PRO A 239 20.89 13.91 8.05
CA PRO A 239 21.54 15.14 8.50
C PRO A 239 20.50 16.01 9.18
N SER A 240 20.76 16.34 10.44
CA SER A 240 19.87 17.14 11.28
C SER A 240 19.32 18.29 10.46
N PHE A 241 17.99 18.32 10.31
CA PHE A 241 17.28 19.43 9.66
C PHE A 241 17.78 20.73 10.30
N ASP A 242 18.64 21.43 9.57
CA ASP A 242 19.18 22.70 10.02
C ASP A 242 18.08 23.73 9.80
N LYS A 243 17.45 24.15 10.91
CA LYS A 243 16.45 25.23 10.95
C LYS A 243 16.97 26.55 10.32
N SER A 244 18.27 26.66 10.01
CA SER A 244 18.84 27.81 9.30
C SER A 244 18.49 27.86 7.79
N GLN A 245 18.04 26.77 7.18
CA GLN A 245 17.72 26.72 5.74
C GLN A 245 16.30 27.23 5.41
N GLU A 246 15.36 27.15 6.35
CA GLU A 246 13.97 27.62 6.16
C GLU A 246 13.89 29.15 5.95
N ASN A 247 14.86 29.89 6.48
CA ASN A 247 14.93 31.36 6.33
C ASN A 247 15.66 31.83 5.06
N LYS A 248 16.34 30.94 4.31
CA LYS A 248 16.99 31.29 3.03
C LYS A 248 16.06 31.14 1.84
N GLN A 249 15.13 30.17 1.85
CA GLN A 249 14.15 30.00 0.77
C GLN A 249 13.07 31.10 0.75
N LYS A 250 12.68 31.65 1.91
CA LYS A 250 11.76 32.81 1.95
C LYS A 250 12.34 34.09 1.35
N LYS A 251 13.67 34.28 1.35
CA LYS A 251 14.33 35.43 0.69
C LYS A 251 14.60 35.21 -0.80
N SER A 252 14.86 33.97 -1.21
CA SER A 252 15.08 33.59 -2.62
C SER A 252 13.78 33.61 -3.45
N GLY A 253 12.66 33.16 -2.87
CA GLY A 253 11.36 33.13 -3.55
C GLY A 253 10.76 34.52 -3.84
N ILE A 254 11.04 35.52 -3.00
CA ILE A 254 10.56 36.89 -3.20
C ILE A 254 11.40 37.62 -4.27
N LEU A 255 12.72 37.38 -4.32
CA LEU A 255 13.60 37.99 -5.33
C LEU A 255 13.44 37.40 -6.74
N LYS A 256 13.15 36.10 -6.87
CA LYS A 256 12.85 35.49 -8.19
C LYS A 256 11.48 35.88 -8.75
N SER A 257 10.49 36.12 -7.88
CA SER A 257 9.15 36.62 -8.26
C SER A 257 9.18 38.07 -8.76
N LEU A 258 9.98 38.94 -8.12
CA LEU A 258 10.09 40.36 -8.50
C LEU A 258 10.88 40.60 -9.80
N PHE A 259 11.87 39.76 -10.13
CA PHE A 259 12.62 39.88 -11.40
C PHE A 259 11.87 39.28 -12.60
N GLY A 260 11.06 38.24 -12.41
CA GLY A 260 10.25 37.66 -13.49
C GLY A 260 9.08 38.56 -13.93
N ALA A 261 8.54 39.37 -13.01
CA ALA A 261 7.42 40.27 -13.29
C ALA A 261 7.82 41.64 -13.89
N MET A 262 9.11 41.99 -13.94
CA MET A 262 9.59 43.28 -14.46
C MET A 262 10.10 43.27 -15.91
N LEU A 263 10.16 42.10 -16.58
CA LEU A 263 10.72 41.99 -17.94
C LEU A 263 9.74 41.57 -19.04
N ASN A 264 8.43 41.52 -18.78
CA ASN A 264 7.44 41.33 -19.84
C ASN A 264 6.30 42.36 -19.73
N LYS A 265 6.62 43.59 -20.11
CA LYS A 265 5.64 44.56 -20.61
C LYS A 265 6.18 45.19 -21.87
N LYS A 266 5.71 44.71 -23.02
CA LYS A 266 5.30 45.53 -24.17
C LYS A 266 4.50 44.67 -25.15
N ASP A 267 3.27 45.13 -25.36
CA ASP A 267 2.43 44.98 -26.54
C ASP A 267 1.91 43.59 -26.94
N ALA A 268 0.72 43.25 -26.42
CA ALA A 268 -0.30 42.54 -27.18
C ALA A 268 -1.69 42.72 -26.53
N THR A 269 -2.61 43.34 -27.25
CA THR A 269 -4.07 43.34 -26.98
C THR A 269 -4.63 41.92 -27.01
N PRO A 270 -5.58 41.54 -26.13
CA PRO A 270 -6.11 40.19 -26.10
C PRO A 270 -7.14 39.96 -27.22
N THR A 271 -6.80 39.08 -28.17
CA THR A 271 -7.77 38.48 -29.08
C THR A 271 -8.48 37.34 -28.35
N LEU A 272 -9.83 37.37 -28.32
CA LEU A 272 -10.64 36.26 -27.84
C LEU A 272 -10.40 35.04 -28.74
N VAL A 273 -9.90 33.95 -28.17
CA VAL A 273 -9.80 32.65 -28.85
C VAL A 273 -10.92 31.77 -28.29
N GLU A 274 -11.83 31.40 -29.18
CA GLU A 274 -12.92 30.45 -28.94
C GLU A 274 -12.36 29.07 -28.56
N THR A 275 -12.97 28.44 -27.56
CA THR A 275 -12.64 27.08 -27.12
C THR A 275 -13.07 26.05 -28.18
N PRO A 276 -12.18 25.14 -28.63
CA PRO A 276 -12.60 24.00 -29.42
C PRO A 276 -13.30 22.95 -28.53
N ASN A 277 -14.49 22.53 -28.94
CA ASN A 277 -15.23 21.41 -28.37
C ASN A 277 -14.40 20.12 -28.43
N TYR A 278 -14.14 19.51 -27.28
CA TYR A 278 -13.46 18.22 -27.18
C TYR A 278 -14.48 17.08 -27.35
N THR A 279 -14.49 16.46 -28.53
CA THR A 279 -15.23 15.24 -28.83
C THR A 279 -14.29 14.03 -28.68
N GLY A 280 -14.79 12.99 -27.99
CA GLY A 280 -14.02 11.81 -27.61
C GLY A 280 -13.50 11.01 -28.80
N PHE A 281 -12.35 10.36 -28.59
CA PHE A 281 -11.80 9.39 -29.53
C PHE A 281 -12.48 8.03 -29.34
N GLY A 282 -13.30 7.70 -30.34
CA GLY A 282 -13.73 6.34 -30.63
C GLY A 282 -12.72 5.60 -31.51
N ASN A 283 -12.68 4.30 -31.29
CA ASN A 283 -11.98 3.28 -32.07
C ASN A 283 -12.35 3.27 -33.57
N SER A 284 -11.41 2.83 -34.41
CA SER A 284 -11.68 2.34 -35.78
C SER A 284 -10.80 1.11 -36.06
N ILE A 285 -11.13 0.11 -36.88
CA ILE A 285 -12.32 -0.38 -37.63
C ILE A 285 -11.90 -1.79 -38.14
N GLY A 286 -12.85 -2.71 -38.36
CA GLY A 286 -12.70 -3.71 -39.43
C GLY A 286 -13.61 -4.95 -39.34
N GLY A 287 -14.70 -4.99 -40.11
CA GLY A 287 -15.33 -6.26 -40.52
C GLY A 287 -16.87 -6.32 -40.64
N SER A 288 -17.41 -5.83 -41.77
CA SER A 288 -18.57 -6.34 -42.54
C SER A 288 -19.89 -6.78 -41.88
N ARG A 289 -20.99 -6.11 -42.28
CA ARG A 289 -22.42 -6.45 -42.10
C ARG A 289 -23.12 -6.63 -43.46
N PRO A 290 -24.30 -7.28 -43.51
CA PRO A 290 -25.50 -6.62 -44.05
C PRO A 290 -26.76 -6.86 -43.17
N SER A 291 -27.41 -5.80 -42.64
CA SER A 291 -28.69 -5.15 -43.06
C SER A 291 -29.98 -5.96 -42.83
N THR A 292 -30.91 -5.54 -41.95
CA THR A 292 -32.18 -4.80 -42.28
C THR A 292 -32.98 -4.40 -40.99
N PRO A 293 -34.04 -3.53 -41.03
CA PRO A 293 -34.13 -2.33 -40.16
C PRO A 293 -35.36 -2.19 -39.22
N ALA A 294 -35.34 -1.05 -38.48
CA ALA A 294 -36.45 -0.18 -38.05
C ALA A 294 -37.07 -0.34 -36.64
N SER A 295 -36.91 0.66 -35.77
CA SER A 295 -37.92 1.69 -35.48
C SER A 295 -37.43 2.71 -34.42
N SER A 296 -38.05 3.88 -34.41
CA SER A 296 -37.61 5.18 -33.90
C SER A 296 -38.27 5.60 -32.58
N ALA A 297 -37.45 6.11 -31.63
CA ALA A 297 -37.58 7.30 -30.73
C ALA A 297 -38.92 7.64 -30.00
N PRO A 298 -38.97 8.58 -29.00
CA PRO A 298 -37.89 9.35 -28.36
C PRO A 298 -37.92 9.39 -26.80
N TYR A 299 -36.89 10.02 -26.25
CA TYR A 299 -36.73 10.50 -24.87
C TYR A 299 -37.73 11.61 -24.48
N SER A 300 -38.10 11.67 -23.19
CA SER A 300 -38.59 12.90 -22.54
C SER A 300 -38.00 13.11 -21.14
N SER A 301 -37.60 14.36 -20.93
CA SER A 301 -37.00 15.10 -19.82
C SER A 301 -37.57 14.99 -18.39
N PHE A 302 -36.66 15.28 -17.45
CA PHE A 302 -36.78 15.74 -16.05
C PHE A 302 -37.99 16.62 -15.67
N ASN A 303 -38.51 16.47 -14.44
CA ASN A 303 -38.76 17.59 -13.50
C ASN A 303 -38.92 17.08 -12.03
N PRO A 304 -38.26 17.67 -11.01
CA PRO A 304 -38.48 17.36 -9.59
C PRO A 304 -39.57 18.25 -8.97
N ASP A 305 -39.85 18.03 -7.68
CA ASP A 305 -40.78 18.74 -6.79
C ASP A 305 -42.26 18.31 -6.80
N LYS A 306 -42.61 17.51 -5.77
CA LYS A 306 -43.70 17.81 -4.83
C LYS A 306 -43.60 16.88 -3.62
N GLY A 307 -43.20 17.45 -2.48
CA GLY A 307 -43.43 16.83 -1.18
C GLY A 307 -44.90 16.91 -0.80
N GLN A 308 -45.42 15.88 -0.14
CA GLN A 308 -46.01 15.98 1.20
C GLN A 308 -46.67 14.65 1.63
N LEU A 309 -46.32 14.27 2.87
CA LEU A 309 -47.14 13.64 3.91
C LEU A 309 -47.49 12.13 3.84
N ARG A 310 -46.81 11.38 4.72
CA ARG A 310 -47.26 10.18 5.47
C ARG A 310 -48.45 10.55 6.39
N PRO A 311 -49.29 9.62 6.94
CA PRO A 311 -48.94 8.31 7.55
C PRO A 311 -49.97 7.19 7.19
N ASP A 312 -49.94 5.91 7.59
CA ASP A 312 -49.72 5.23 8.87
C ASP A 312 -49.35 3.73 8.64
N PHE A 313 -48.69 3.13 9.63
CA PHE A 313 -48.48 1.67 9.74
C PHE A 313 -49.72 0.98 10.34
N PRO A 314 -49.86 -0.34 10.12
CA PRO A 314 -50.12 -1.19 11.28
C PRO A 314 -49.17 -2.39 11.40
N ILE A 315 -48.84 -2.64 12.66
CA ILE A 315 -48.15 -3.79 13.21
C ILE A 315 -49.13 -4.98 13.26
N SER A 316 -48.71 -6.18 12.87
CA SER A 316 -49.18 -7.46 13.44
C SER A 316 -48.21 -8.61 13.12
N ARG A 317 -47.68 -9.24 14.17
CA ARG A 317 -47.13 -10.61 14.21
C ARG A 317 -48.12 -11.48 15.03
N PRO A 318 -47.89 -12.79 15.22
CA PRO A 318 -47.76 -13.89 14.24
C PRO A 318 -48.69 -15.07 14.61
N SER A 319 -48.90 -16.05 13.73
CA SER A 319 -49.40 -17.37 14.17
C SER A 319 -49.00 -18.51 13.23
N SER A 320 -48.41 -19.51 13.86
CA SER A 320 -48.09 -20.87 13.40
C SER A 320 -49.28 -21.67 12.88
N SER A 321 -49.06 -22.58 11.92
CA SER A 321 -49.34 -24.03 12.10
C SER A 321 -49.05 -24.88 10.85
N ASN A 322 -48.51 -26.07 11.16
CA ASN A 322 -48.17 -27.27 10.40
C ASN A 322 -49.04 -27.68 9.19
N SER A 323 -48.39 -28.35 8.22
CA SER A 323 -48.62 -29.78 7.88
C SER A 323 -47.62 -30.22 6.79
N ASN A 324 -46.67 -31.10 7.12
CA ASN A 324 -46.68 -32.55 6.90
C ASN A 324 -46.81 -33.00 5.45
N TYR A 325 -45.73 -33.56 4.89
CA TYR A 325 -45.73 -34.92 4.37
C TYR A 325 -44.33 -35.52 4.57
N GLY A 326 -44.28 -36.62 5.33
CA GLY A 326 -43.12 -37.46 5.50
C GLY A 326 -43.19 -38.70 4.61
N HIS A 327 -42.04 -39.32 4.43
CA HIS A 327 -41.74 -40.75 4.32
C HIS A 327 -40.26 -40.81 3.90
N GLY A 328 -39.35 -41.50 4.56
CA GLY A 328 -39.44 -42.39 5.70
C GLY A 328 -38.19 -43.27 5.70
N TYR A 329 -37.64 -43.53 6.90
CA TYR A 329 -37.07 -44.81 7.35
C TYR A 329 -35.79 -45.35 6.65
N GLN A 330 -34.76 -45.88 7.33
CA GLN A 330 -34.45 -46.02 8.76
C GLN A 330 -32.99 -46.51 8.93
N SER A 331 -32.35 -46.04 10.00
CA SER A 331 -31.45 -46.71 10.99
C SER A 331 -30.35 -47.71 10.58
N HIS A 332 -29.13 -47.52 11.10
CA HIS A 332 -28.62 -48.11 12.36
C HIS A 332 -27.20 -47.57 12.67
N GLN A 333 -27.03 -46.86 13.79
CA GLN A 333 -26.40 -47.26 15.08
C GLN A 333 -24.88 -47.06 15.19
N ASN A 334 -24.54 -46.17 16.14
CA ASN A 334 -23.41 -46.11 17.08
C ASN A 334 -22.00 -46.56 16.65
N THR A 335 -21.05 -45.66 16.83
CA THR A 335 -19.93 -45.86 17.78
C THR A 335 -19.26 -44.52 18.11
N ASP A 336 -19.06 -44.30 19.41
CA ASP A 336 -18.17 -43.29 19.99
C ASP A 336 -16.75 -43.43 19.44
N PHE A 337 -16.09 -42.32 19.10
CA PHE A 337 -14.66 -42.13 19.37
C PHE A 337 -14.36 -40.63 19.49
N GLY A 338 -13.80 -40.27 20.65
CA GLY A 338 -13.32 -38.92 20.94
C GLY A 338 -12.17 -38.53 20.02
N GLY A 339 -12.23 -37.31 19.50
CA GLY A 339 -11.14 -36.64 18.81
C GLY A 339 -11.20 -35.16 19.16
N GLN A 340 -10.21 -34.70 19.93
CA GLN A 340 -9.95 -33.28 20.13
C GLN A 340 -9.71 -32.62 18.76
N GLN A 341 -10.64 -31.79 18.30
CA GLN A 341 -10.38 -30.85 17.22
C GLN A 341 -9.61 -29.66 17.78
N GLN A 342 -8.29 -29.65 17.59
CA GLN A 342 -7.51 -28.42 17.62
C GLN A 342 -7.90 -27.59 16.41
N SER A 343 -8.66 -26.53 16.63
CA SER A 343 -8.99 -25.52 15.63
C SER A 343 -7.74 -24.67 15.33
N TYR A 344 -7.02 -24.99 14.26
CA TYR A 344 -6.02 -24.08 13.70
C TYR A 344 -6.74 -22.97 12.93
N ALA A 345 -7.05 -21.86 13.63
CA ALA A 345 -7.45 -20.62 13.00
C ALA A 345 -6.23 -20.02 12.26
N SER A 346 -6.10 -20.34 10.97
CA SER A 346 -5.02 -19.86 10.11
C SER A 346 -5.32 -18.44 9.61
N SER A 347 -4.66 -17.43 10.18
CA SER A 347 -4.62 -16.07 9.63
C SER A 347 -3.78 -16.07 8.35
N SER A 348 -4.44 -16.18 7.20
CA SER A 348 -3.84 -15.99 5.88
C SER A 348 -4.05 -14.53 5.46
N ALA A 349 -3.33 -13.62 6.11
CA ALA A 349 -3.28 -12.20 5.76
C ALA A 349 -1.82 -11.77 5.57
N VAL A 350 -1.12 -12.47 4.68
CA VAL A 350 0.15 -11.96 4.12
C VAL A 350 -0.21 -11.46 2.73
N TYR A 351 -0.62 -10.19 2.66
CA TYR A 351 -1.07 -9.44 1.47
C TYR A 351 -2.52 -9.63 1.00
N SER A 352 -3.50 -9.71 1.90
CA SER A 352 -4.90 -9.40 1.56
C SER A 352 -5.23 -7.96 1.94
N HIS A 353 -5.81 -7.21 1.00
CA HIS A 353 -6.13 -5.79 1.12
C HIS A 353 -7.18 -5.57 2.22
N SER A 354 -6.83 -4.86 3.30
CA SER A 354 -7.81 -4.25 4.20
C SER A 354 -8.03 -2.80 3.78
N THR A 355 -9.07 -2.54 2.99
CA THR A 355 -9.66 -1.20 2.91
C THR A 355 -10.51 -0.99 4.17
N SER A 356 -9.99 -0.23 5.13
CA SER A 356 -10.76 0.19 6.30
C SER A 356 -11.82 1.21 5.86
N SER A 357 -13.08 0.79 5.76
CA SER A 357 -14.21 1.72 5.69
C SER A 357 -14.39 2.37 7.06
N VAL A 358 -14.06 3.65 7.18
CA VAL A 358 -14.40 4.45 8.35
C VAL A 358 -15.89 4.74 8.31
N GLY A 359 -16.65 3.98 9.10
CA GLY A 359 -18.04 4.29 9.42
C GLY A 359 -18.08 5.48 10.39
N SER A 360 -18.48 6.64 9.88
CA SER A 360 -18.80 7.83 10.65
C SER A 360 -19.95 7.55 11.61
N ARG A 361 -19.70 7.66 12.92
CA ARG A 361 -20.72 8.05 13.90
C ARG A 361 -20.42 9.48 14.33
N PHE A 362 -21.12 10.42 13.70
CA PHE A 362 -21.86 11.57 14.25
C PHE A 362 -22.07 12.60 13.14
#